data_AF-G1V3S9-F1
#
_entry.id   AF-G1V3S9-F1
#
_cell.length_a   1.000
_cell.length_b   1.000
_cell.length_c   1.000
_cell.angle_alpha   90.00
_cell.angle_beta   90.00
_cell.angle_gamma   90.00
#
_symmetry.space_group_name_H-M   'P 1'
#
loop_
_entity.id
_entity.type
_entity.pdbx_description
1 polymer ?
#
loop_
_entity_poly.entity_id
_entity_poly.type
_entity_poly.pdbx_seq_one_letter_code
_entity_poly.pdbx_strand_id
1 'polypeptide(L)'
;MNTAHLSSTKNTSPLAAFADQQIDWNLTPEMAVTLYLEWGNNDWRSEHPPVRSKSDVATYFVVDAWQDPLKVRLVRRNSESADDLVTVPLPEPLVKAFRDEYGSLKGVFEPLPVIKDWLKKELGQA
;
A
#
# COMPACT_ATOMS: atom_id res chain seq x y z
N MET A 1 -21.10 20.07 40.26
CA MET A 1 -19.98 20.31 39.32
C MET A 1 -19.31 18.97 39.09
N ASN A 2 -19.64 18.27 38.00
CA ASN A 2 -19.00 17.00 37.64
C ASN A 2 -18.20 17.23 36.36
N THR A 3 -16.88 17.31 36.50
CA THR A 3 -15.91 17.32 35.42
C THR A 3 -15.82 15.91 34.83
N ALA A 4 -16.40 15.72 33.64
CA ALA A 4 -16.17 14.53 32.84
C ALA A 4 -14.72 14.56 32.31
N HIS A 5 -13.92 13.58 32.71
CA HIS A 5 -12.65 13.28 32.06
C HIS A 5 -12.94 12.81 30.63
N LEU A 6 -12.71 13.69 29.65
CA LEU A 6 -12.57 13.33 28.25
C LEU A 6 -11.24 12.57 28.12
N SER A 7 -11.31 11.24 28.15
CA SER A 7 -10.20 10.38 27.75
C SER A 7 -9.95 10.59 26.27
N SER A 8 -8.99 11.45 25.94
CA SER A 8 -8.41 11.57 24.60
C SER A 8 -7.60 10.32 24.31
N THR A 9 -8.26 9.27 23.81
CA THR A 9 -7.56 8.15 23.18
C THR A 9 -6.88 8.73 21.95
N LYS A 10 -5.55 8.86 21.99
CA LYS A 10 -4.76 9.10 20.77
C LYS A 10 -5.09 7.94 19.82
N ASN A 11 -5.89 8.22 18.78
CA ASN A 11 -6.15 7.26 17.72
C ASN A 11 -4.84 7.06 16.97
N THR A 12 -4.05 6.08 17.39
CA THR A 12 -2.88 5.63 16.65
C THR A 12 -3.34 5.05 15.32
N SER A 13 -2.72 5.48 14.22
CA SER A 13 -3.02 4.96 12.89
C SER A 13 -2.92 3.43 12.88
N PRO A 14 -3.85 2.70 12.24
CA PRO A 14 -3.71 1.25 12.07
C PRO A 14 -2.45 0.88 11.28
N LEU A 15 -1.90 1.80 10.48
CA LEU A 15 -0.64 1.62 9.77
C LEU A 15 0.57 1.60 10.70
N ALA A 16 0.52 2.26 11.86
CA ALA A 16 1.66 2.31 12.79
C ALA A 16 2.06 0.92 13.33
N ALA A 17 1.13 -0.05 13.32
CA ALA A 17 1.42 -1.45 13.66
C ALA A 17 2.37 -2.15 12.67
N PHE A 18 2.62 -1.54 11.50
CA PHE A 18 3.45 -2.07 10.42
C PHE A 18 4.70 -1.21 10.18
N ALA A 19 5.08 -0.37 11.15
CA ALA A 19 6.25 0.50 11.06
C ALA A 19 7.58 -0.25 10.83
N ASP A 20 7.64 -1.52 11.23
CA ASP A 20 8.79 -2.42 11.08
C ASP A 20 8.88 -3.09 9.70
N GLN A 21 7.85 -2.96 8.85
CA GLN A 21 7.83 -3.57 7.53
C GLN A 21 8.82 -2.89 6.60
N GLN A 22 9.61 -3.69 5.88
CA GLN A 22 10.41 -3.22 4.76
C GLN A 22 9.51 -3.04 3.53
N ILE A 23 9.17 -1.78 3.24
CA ILE A 23 8.26 -1.44 2.15
C ILE A 23 9.04 -1.12 0.89
N ASP A 24 8.71 -1.83 -0.19
CA ASP A 24 9.14 -1.49 -1.53
C ASP A 24 8.23 -0.40 -2.09
N TRP A 25 8.73 0.84 -2.06
CA TRP A 25 7.99 2.03 -2.49
C TRP A 25 7.91 2.18 -4.02
N ASN A 26 8.70 1.42 -4.77
CA ASN A 26 8.78 1.52 -6.23
C ASN A 26 8.15 0.31 -6.94
N LEU A 27 7.71 -0.71 -6.19
CA LEU A 27 7.01 -1.86 -6.76
C LEU A 27 5.55 -1.51 -7.09
N THR A 28 5.27 -1.30 -8.37
CA THR A 28 3.90 -1.08 -8.86
C THR A 28 3.12 -2.41 -8.91
N PRO A 29 1.77 -2.40 -8.91
CA PRO A 29 0.99 -3.62 -9.05
C PRO A 29 1.31 -4.41 -10.33
N GLU A 30 1.63 -3.75 -11.45
CA GLU A 30 2.03 -4.39 -12.71
C GLU A 30 3.39 -5.06 -12.60
N MET A 31 4.34 -4.41 -11.92
CA MET A 31 5.65 -4.98 -11.63
C MET A 31 5.52 -6.18 -10.68
N ALA A 32 4.65 -6.10 -9.68
CA ALA A 32 4.38 -7.22 -8.77
C ALA A 32 3.74 -8.42 -9.50
N VAL A 33 2.84 -8.19 -10.46
CA VAL A 33 2.34 -9.25 -11.33
C VAL A 33 3.49 -9.88 -12.11
N THR A 34 4.32 -9.07 -12.76
CA THR A 34 5.46 -9.56 -13.56
C THR A 34 6.42 -10.40 -12.71
N LEU A 35 6.86 -9.87 -11.57
CA LEU A 35 7.82 -10.48 -10.64
C LEU A 35 7.42 -11.88 -10.17
N TYR A 36 6.13 -12.10 -9.96
CA TYR A 36 5.58 -13.34 -9.42
C TYR A 36 4.84 -14.20 -10.46
N LEU A 37 4.89 -13.83 -11.74
CA LEU A 37 4.46 -14.71 -12.82
C LEU A 37 5.52 -15.78 -13.05
N GLU A 38 5.09 -17.03 -13.04
CA GLU A 38 5.98 -18.19 -13.22
C GLU A 38 6.49 -18.35 -14.66
N TRP A 39 5.97 -17.58 -15.63
CA TRP A 39 6.28 -17.76 -17.06
C TRP A 39 6.61 -16.45 -17.79
N GLY A 40 7.82 -16.41 -18.37
CA GLY A 40 8.10 -15.82 -19.69
C GLY A 40 8.42 -14.33 -19.81
N ASN A 41 8.12 -13.48 -18.82
CA ASN A 41 8.28 -12.02 -18.96
C ASN A 41 9.22 -11.36 -17.92
N ASN A 42 10.02 -12.14 -17.21
CA ASN A 42 10.95 -11.64 -16.20
C ASN A 42 12.30 -11.24 -16.79
N ASP A 43 12.64 -9.96 -16.72
CA ASP A 43 13.97 -9.46 -17.08
C ASP A 43 14.95 -9.68 -15.92
N TRP A 44 15.96 -10.54 -16.14
CA TRP A 44 17.02 -10.82 -15.18
C TRP A 44 17.93 -9.63 -14.86
N ARG A 45 17.84 -8.53 -15.63
CA ARG A 45 18.61 -7.31 -15.46
C ARG A 45 17.78 -6.13 -14.92
N SER A 46 16.50 -6.35 -14.61
CA SER A 46 15.63 -5.32 -14.02
C SER A 46 15.99 -5.01 -12.57
N GLU A 47 15.55 -3.85 -12.07
CA GLU A 47 15.64 -3.44 -10.66
C GLU A 47 14.99 -4.48 -9.72
N HIS A 48 13.95 -5.17 -10.20
CA HIS A 48 13.33 -6.30 -9.51
C HIS A 48 13.55 -7.59 -10.31
N PRO A 49 14.64 -8.32 -10.08
CA PRO A 49 14.88 -9.60 -10.75
C PRO A 49 13.87 -10.65 -10.28
N PRO A 50 13.58 -11.69 -11.11
CA PRO A 50 12.60 -12.72 -10.78
C PRO A 50 12.83 -13.36 -9.42
N VAL A 51 11.73 -13.61 -8.72
CA VAL A 51 11.67 -14.34 -7.45
C VAL A 51 12.20 -15.76 -7.63
N ARG A 52 13.08 -16.18 -6.74
CA ARG A 52 13.81 -17.45 -6.80
C ARG A 52 13.28 -18.46 -5.80
N SER A 53 12.55 -18.01 -4.78
CA SER A 53 11.97 -18.87 -3.75
C SER A 53 10.76 -18.24 -3.05
N LYS A 54 10.02 -19.07 -2.32
CA LYS A 54 8.90 -18.64 -1.45
C LYS A 54 9.32 -17.68 -0.33
N SER A 55 10.62 -17.66 -0.01
CA SER A 55 11.22 -16.77 0.99
C SER A 55 11.44 -15.35 0.45
N ASP A 56 11.34 -15.14 -0.87
CA ASP A 56 11.48 -13.82 -1.47
C ASP A 56 10.13 -13.10 -1.38
N VAL A 57 10.01 -12.30 -0.32
CA VAL A 57 8.79 -11.57 0.03
C VAL A 57 8.94 -10.10 -0.34
N ALA A 58 7.97 -9.56 -1.05
CA ALA A 58 7.82 -8.13 -1.27
C ALA A 58 6.64 -7.60 -0.47
N THR A 59 6.81 -6.43 0.16
CA THR A 59 5.73 -5.72 0.84
C THR A 59 5.59 -4.34 0.20
N TYR A 60 4.41 -4.01 -0.31
CA TYR A 60 4.19 -2.79 -1.10
C TYR A 60 2.76 -2.28 -0.93
N PHE A 61 2.51 -1.03 -1.29
CA PHE A 61 1.18 -0.42 -1.22
C PHE A 61 0.50 -0.35 -2.57
N VAL A 62 -0.82 -0.45 -2.55
CA VAL A 62 -1.68 -0.18 -3.72
C VAL A 62 -2.88 0.65 -3.31
N VAL A 63 -3.42 1.43 -4.25
CA VAL A 63 -4.72 2.09 -4.14
C VAL A 63 -5.76 1.22 -4.84
N ASP A 64 -6.80 0.83 -4.10
CA ASP A 64 -7.95 0.11 -4.61
C ASP A 64 -9.09 1.10 -4.93
N ALA A 65 -9.34 1.28 -6.23
CA ALA A 65 -10.38 2.15 -6.75
C ALA A 65 -11.71 1.42 -7.03
N TRP A 66 -11.81 0.11 -6.78
CA TRP A 66 -13.07 -0.62 -6.87
C TRP A 66 -14.04 -0.22 -5.77
N GLN A 67 -13.51 0.11 -4.59
CA GLN A 67 -14.28 0.49 -3.41
C GLN A 67 -14.59 2.00 -3.37
N ASP A 68 -15.65 2.35 -2.64
CA ASP A 68 -15.98 3.74 -2.28
C ASP A 68 -16.26 3.82 -0.76
N PRO A 69 -15.53 4.63 0.02
CA PRO A 69 -14.39 5.47 -0.39
C PRO A 69 -13.19 4.64 -0.89
N LEU A 70 -12.31 5.27 -1.67
CA LEU A 70 -11.06 4.67 -2.14
C LEU A 70 -10.25 4.15 -0.94
N LYS A 71 -9.58 3.00 -1.10
CA LYS A 71 -8.80 2.37 -0.03
C LYS A 71 -7.34 2.21 -0.43
N VAL A 72 -6.45 2.24 0.55
CA VAL A 72 -5.07 1.77 0.41
C VAL A 72 -4.94 0.41 1.08
N ARG A 73 -4.19 -0.50 0.44
CA ARG A 73 -3.87 -1.82 0.96
C ARG A 73 -2.36 -2.00 1.06
N LEU A 74 -1.88 -2.48 2.20
CA LEU A 74 -0.51 -2.99 2.36
C LEU A 74 -0.51 -4.46 1.97
N VAL A 75 0.10 -4.79 0.84
CA VAL A 75 0.15 -6.14 0.30
C VAL A 75 1.49 -6.76 0.66
N ARG A 76 1.47 -7.95 1.23
CA ARG A 76 2.65 -8.83 1.33
C ARG A 76 2.48 -9.95 0.32
N ARG A 77 3.47 -10.10 -0.56
CA ARG A 77 3.42 -11.09 -1.64
C ARG A 77 4.64 -11.98 -1.62
N ASN A 78 4.44 -13.26 -1.89
CA ASN A 78 5.46 -14.20 -2.30
C ASN A 78 4.97 -15.01 -3.52
N SER A 79 5.67 -16.08 -3.89
CA SER A 79 5.27 -16.93 -5.03
C SER A 79 3.97 -17.72 -4.83
N GLU A 80 3.45 -17.80 -3.61
CA GLU A 80 2.25 -18.60 -3.28
C GLU A 80 1.03 -17.74 -2.94
N SER A 81 1.22 -16.62 -2.25
CA SER A 81 0.14 -15.77 -1.76
C SER A 81 0.40 -14.29 -1.99
N ALA A 82 -0.70 -13.53 -2.04
CA ALA A 82 -0.71 -12.09 -1.94
C ALA A 82 -1.72 -11.72 -0.85
N ASP A 83 -1.21 -11.41 0.34
CA ASP A 83 -1.99 -11.18 1.54
C ASP A 83 -2.12 -9.68 1.83
N ASP A 84 -3.34 -9.22 2.06
CA ASP A 84 -3.60 -7.85 2.50
C ASP A 84 -3.39 -7.74 4.00
N LEU A 85 -2.24 -7.22 4.41
CA LEU A 85 -1.88 -7.08 5.83
C LEU A 85 -2.78 -6.06 6.53
N VAL A 86 -3.11 -4.96 5.85
CA VAL A 86 -4.04 -3.94 6.33
C VAL A 86 -4.67 -3.20 5.17
N THR A 87 -5.94 -2.83 5.35
CA THR A 87 -6.69 -1.99 4.42
C THR A 87 -7.23 -0.78 5.17
N VAL A 88 -6.95 0.42 4.66
CA VAL A 88 -7.40 1.68 5.26
C VAL A 88 -8.11 2.56 4.23
N PRO A 89 -9.17 3.31 4.62
CA PRO A 89 -9.75 4.30 3.73
C PRO A 89 -8.75 5.44 3.49
N LEU A 90 -8.73 5.99 2.28
CA LEU A 90 -7.96 7.20 1.99
C LEU A 90 -8.64 8.42 2.63
N PRO A 91 -7.86 9.32 3.27
CA PRO A 91 -8.34 10.64 3.66
C PRO A 91 -8.90 11.42 2.47
N GLU A 92 -9.96 12.21 2.70
CA GLU A 92 -10.66 12.97 1.65
C GLU A 92 -9.75 13.82 0.75
N PRO A 93 -8.74 14.57 1.27
CA PRO A 93 -7.82 15.32 0.41
C PRO A 93 -7.04 14.44 -0.57
N LEU A 94 -6.68 13.21 -0.15
CA LEU A 94 -5.96 12.26 -0.99
C LEU A 94 -6.89 11.55 -1.98
N VAL A 95 -8.16 11.32 -1.61
CA VAL A 95 -9.19 10.87 -2.55
C VAL A 95 -9.34 11.89 -3.68
N LYS A 96 -9.39 13.18 -3.35
CA LYS A 96 -9.46 14.24 -4.36
C LYS A 96 -8.24 14.22 -5.27
N ALA A 97 -7.02 14.20 -4.69
CA ALA A 97 -5.79 14.14 -5.47
C ALA A 97 -5.75 12.93 -6.43
N PHE A 98 -6.22 11.77 -5.98
CA PHE A 98 -6.33 10.58 -6.82
C PHE A 98 -7.33 10.77 -7.97
N ARG A 99 -8.51 11.33 -7.69
CA ARG A 99 -9.54 11.58 -8.70
C ARG A 99 -9.15 12.67 -9.69
N ASP A 100 -8.34 13.65 -9.30
CA ASP A 100 -7.82 14.67 -10.21
C ASP A 100 -6.90 14.04 -11.28
N GLU A 101 -6.13 12.99 -10.93
CA GLU A 101 -5.24 12.27 -11.84
C GLU A 101 -5.97 11.20 -12.68
N TYR A 102 -6.70 10.30 -12.01
CA TYR A 102 -7.27 9.10 -12.63
C TYR A 102 -8.80 9.14 -12.85
N GLY A 103 -9.47 10.23 -12.46
CA GLY A 103 -10.90 10.39 -12.62
C GLY A 103 -11.72 9.35 -11.85
N SER A 104 -12.61 8.66 -12.58
CA SER A 104 -13.48 7.59 -12.05
C SER A 104 -13.01 6.19 -12.42
N LEU A 105 -11.78 6.04 -12.94
CA LEU A 105 -11.24 4.75 -13.34
C LEU A 105 -11.25 3.76 -12.18
N LYS A 106 -11.66 2.53 -12.50
CA LYS A 106 -11.67 1.40 -11.58
C LYS A 106 -10.44 0.54 -11.85
N GLY A 107 -9.81 0.07 -10.78
CA GLY A 107 -8.54 -0.65 -10.88
C GLY A 107 -7.78 -0.67 -9.56
N VAL A 108 -6.60 -1.30 -9.62
CA VAL A 108 -5.60 -1.27 -8.56
C VAL A 108 -4.42 -0.48 -9.10
N PHE A 109 -4.04 0.57 -8.39
CA PHE A 109 -3.06 1.54 -8.86
C PHE A 109 -1.88 1.62 -7.91
N GLU A 110 -0.74 2.07 -8.43
CA GLU A 110 0.34 2.57 -7.60
C GLU A 110 -0.13 3.81 -6.80
N PRO A 111 0.25 3.95 -5.52
CA PRO A 111 -0.05 5.16 -4.78
C PRO A 111 0.65 6.38 -5.40
N LEU A 112 -0.09 7.47 -5.60
CA LEU A 112 0.49 8.74 -6.04
C LEU A 112 1.58 9.22 -5.07
N PRO A 113 2.56 10.04 -5.50
CA PRO A 113 3.62 10.55 -4.63
C PRO A 113 3.10 11.16 -3.32
N VAL A 114 2.04 11.98 -3.39
CA VAL A 114 1.40 12.58 -2.19
C VAL A 114 0.79 11.54 -1.24
N ILE A 115 0.30 10.41 -1.77
CA ILE A 115 -0.21 9.30 -0.97
C ILE A 115 0.96 8.53 -0.34
N LYS A 116 2.06 8.30 -1.07
CA LYS A 116 3.28 7.68 -0.51
C LYS A 116 3.83 8.49 0.66
N ASP A 117 3.90 9.82 0.51
CA ASP A 117 4.37 10.71 1.58
C ASP A 117 3.49 10.66 2.83
N TRP A 118 2.17 10.56 2.64
CA TRP A 118 1.25 10.35 3.75
C TRP A 118 1.46 8.99 4.42
N LEU A 119 1.58 7.90 3.65
CA LEU A 119 1.80 6.55 4.18
C LEU A 119 3.10 6.46 5.00
N LYS A 120 4.19 7.07 4.51
CA LYS A 120 5.46 7.15 5.27
C LYS A 120 5.28 7.83 6.62
N LYS A 121 4.48 8.91 6.68
CA LYS A 121 4.16 9.60 7.95
C LYS A 121 3.34 8.72 8.89
N GLU A 122 2.33 8.03 8.36
CA GLU A 122 1.48 7.13 9.16
C GLU A 122 2.27 5.94 9.73
N LEU A 123 3.29 5.48 9.02
CA LEU A 123 4.23 4.44 9.46
C LEU A 123 5.30 4.96 10.43
N GLY A 124 5.46 6.27 10.58
CA GLY A 124 6.58 6.85 11.32
C GLY A 124 7.94 6.69 10.63
N GLN A 125 7.95 6.56 9.29
CA GLN A 125 9.14 6.41 8.44
C GLN A 125 9.48 7.70 7.66
N ALA A 126 8.84 8.83 7.98
CA ALA A 126 9.02 10.12 7.32
C ALA A 126 10.04 11.03 8.03
#